data_AF-A0A4Q6JH54-F1
#
_entry.id   AF-A0A4Q6JH54-F1
#
_cell.length_a   1.000
_cell.length_b   1.000
_cell.length_c   1.000
_cell.angle_alpha   90.00
_cell.angle_beta   90.00
_cell.angle_gamma   90.00
#
_symmetry.space_group_name_H-M   'P 1'
#
loop_
_entity.id
_entity.type
_entity.pdbx_description
1 polymer ?
#
loop_
_entity_poly.entity_id
_entity_poly.type
_entity_poly.pdbx_seq_one_letter_code
_entity_poly.pdbx_strand_id
1 'polypeptide(L)'
;MDFVSLDVETANSDPSSICQVGLARFRDGVVVDTVSQLINPHQYFSAENISIHGIRSSDVKNAPSLAEFNEQFWQFIGNDYVVTHTSYDRTAVSRASIHYNLMANQKAIWIDSARVTRRAWKEFNERGYGLSNICAHLGIEFKHHDALEDAIACGKVLIAACKVKSFTLDNWHNELSQKPLSRFEKLQIDELKGNPKGSLAGNIIVFTGNLSLSRADAAELAAKAGCDVAKGVTKKTTMLVVGDQDLSVLAGHDKSSKHRKAEELIAKGQKINILTESDFMTQVSSQN
;
A
#
# COMPACT_ATOMS: atom_id res chain seq x y z
N MET A 1 -8.57 24.67 -0.89
CA MET A 1 -8.05 23.28 -0.91
C MET A 1 -6.61 23.39 -1.32
N ASP A 2 -5.73 23.18 -0.35
CA ASP A 2 -4.38 23.73 -0.41
C ASP A 2 -3.37 22.60 -0.24
N PHE A 3 -2.56 22.41 -1.26
CA PHE A 3 -1.57 21.33 -1.32
C PHE A 3 -0.48 21.68 -2.35
N VAL A 4 0.60 20.92 -2.34
CA VAL A 4 1.60 20.89 -3.41
C VAL A 4 1.59 19.50 -4.02
N SER A 5 1.44 19.40 -5.34
CA SER A 5 1.72 18.16 -6.03
C SER A 5 3.18 18.10 -6.49
N LEU A 6 3.72 16.90 -6.45
CA LEU A 6 5.11 16.57 -6.76
C LEU A 6 5.14 15.39 -7.72
N ASP A 7 6.05 15.46 -8.67
CA ASP A 7 6.49 14.36 -9.51
C ASP A 7 8.00 14.48 -9.76
N VAL A 8 8.69 13.36 -9.94
CA VAL A 8 10.13 13.34 -10.23
C VAL A 8 10.47 12.38 -11.37
N GLU A 9 11.42 12.80 -12.20
CA GLU A 9 12.10 11.90 -13.14
C GLU A 9 13.41 11.41 -12.54
N THR A 10 13.81 10.18 -12.85
CA THR A 10 15.05 9.56 -12.39
C THR A 10 15.97 9.20 -13.54
N ALA A 11 17.28 9.36 -13.35
CA ALA A 11 18.27 9.09 -14.39
C ALA A 11 18.46 7.59 -14.67
N ASN A 12 18.21 6.74 -13.68
CA ASN A 12 18.36 5.29 -13.78
C ASN A 12 17.43 4.55 -12.79
N SER A 13 17.60 3.23 -12.65
CA SER A 13 16.73 2.39 -11.80
C SER A 13 16.91 2.61 -10.29
N ASP A 14 17.96 3.31 -9.84
CA ASP A 14 18.08 3.77 -8.46
C ASP A 14 17.19 5.01 -8.24
N PRO A 15 16.18 4.94 -7.35
CA PRO A 15 15.35 6.10 -7.04
C PRO A 15 16.09 7.28 -6.41
N SER A 16 17.34 7.10 -5.96
CA SER A 16 18.18 8.22 -5.51
C SER A 16 18.62 9.15 -6.66
N SER A 17 18.47 8.69 -7.92
CA SER A 17 19.00 9.33 -9.13
C SER A 17 18.12 10.44 -9.73
N ILE A 18 17.36 11.18 -8.91
CA ILE A 18 16.45 12.23 -9.36
C ILE A 18 17.16 13.21 -10.31
N CYS A 19 16.62 13.38 -11.53
CA CYS A 19 17.18 14.24 -12.57
C CYS A 19 16.25 15.40 -12.98
N GLN A 20 14.98 15.35 -12.58
CA GLN A 20 14.05 16.49 -12.64
C GLN A 20 13.08 16.43 -11.46
N VAL A 21 12.71 17.60 -10.95
CA VAL A 21 11.66 17.78 -9.95
C VAL A 21 10.61 18.73 -10.51
N GLY A 22 9.35 18.30 -10.49
CA GLY A 22 8.19 19.14 -10.78
C GLY A 22 7.37 19.38 -9.51
N LEU A 23 7.10 20.64 -9.19
CA LEU A 23 6.23 21.04 -8.08
C LEU A 23 5.14 21.97 -8.59
N ALA A 24 3.89 21.72 -8.21
CA ALA A 24 2.78 22.63 -8.49
C ALA A 24 2.00 22.91 -7.21
N ARG A 25 1.92 24.19 -6.83
CA ARG A 25 1.13 24.63 -5.68
C ARG A 25 -0.29 24.91 -6.10
N PHE A 26 -1.22 24.28 -5.38
CA PHE A 26 -2.64 24.53 -5.52
C PHE A 26 -3.17 25.31 -4.32
N ARG A 27 -4.01 26.30 -4.60
CA ARG A 27 -4.85 27.00 -3.63
C ARG A 27 -6.26 27.06 -4.17
N ASP A 28 -7.23 26.69 -3.36
CA ASP A 28 -8.64 26.66 -3.79
C ASP A 28 -8.90 25.95 -5.13
N GLY A 29 -8.11 24.89 -5.38
CA GLY A 29 -8.24 24.08 -6.58
C GLY A 29 -7.67 24.70 -7.86
N VAL A 30 -6.94 25.81 -7.77
CA VAL A 30 -6.21 26.41 -8.90
C VAL A 30 -4.70 26.37 -8.67
N VAL A 31 -3.93 26.22 -9.74
CA VAL A 31 -2.47 26.33 -9.69
C VAL A 31 -2.11 27.80 -9.48
N VAL A 32 -1.34 28.11 -8.45
CA VAL A 32 -0.92 29.48 -8.12
C VAL A 32 0.59 29.69 -8.22
N ASP A 33 1.39 28.62 -8.20
CA ASP A 33 2.84 28.68 -8.29
C ASP A 33 3.39 27.33 -8.75
N THR A 34 4.55 27.32 -9.42
CA THR A 34 5.15 26.12 -10.00
C THR A 34 6.67 26.17 -9.99
N VAL A 35 7.32 25.01 -9.84
CA VAL A 35 8.76 24.84 -10.03
C VAL A 35 9.01 23.66 -10.96
N SER A 36 9.85 23.85 -11.98
CA SER A 36 10.44 22.79 -12.79
C SER A 36 11.95 22.93 -12.71
N GLN A 37 12.60 21.99 -12.03
CA GLN A 37 14.03 22.05 -11.75
C GLN A 37 14.73 20.79 -12.26
N LEU A 38 15.66 20.96 -13.20
CA LEU A 38 16.62 19.90 -13.52
C LEU A 38 17.55 19.70 -12.33
N ILE A 39 17.89 18.45 -12.04
CA ILE A 39 18.78 18.07 -10.95
C ILE A 39 19.93 17.26 -11.51
N ASN A 40 21.15 17.53 -11.05
CA ASN A 40 22.29 16.68 -11.32
C ASN A 40 22.42 15.62 -10.22
N PRO A 41 22.04 14.34 -10.47
CA PRO A 41 22.17 13.31 -9.46
C PRO A 41 23.62 12.86 -9.24
N HIS A 42 24.58 13.33 -10.06
CA HIS A 42 25.96 12.82 -10.10
C HIS A 42 26.04 11.30 -10.34
N GLN A 43 25.10 10.78 -11.11
CA GLN A 43 24.97 9.37 -11.45
C GLN A 43 24.85 9.18 -12.96
N TYR A 44 24.98 7.93 -13.42
CA TYR A 44 24.82 7.58 -14.82
C TYR A 44 23.35 7.68 -15.26
N PHE A 45 23.13 7.92 -16.55
CA PHE A 45 21.80 7.95 -17.16
C PHE A 45 21.59 6.69 -18.01
N SER A 46 20.52 5.96 -17.75
CA SER A 46 20.17 4.76 -18.49
C SER A 46 19.47 5.12 -19.81
N ALA A 47 19.65 4.32 -20.86
CA ALA A 47 18.98 4.55 -22.14
C ALA A 47 17.45 4.41 -22.04
N GLU A 48 16.97 3.57 -21.11
CA GLU A 48 15.54 3.34 -20.86
C GLU A 48 14.89 4.56 -20.20
N ASN A 49 15.54 5.16 -19.19
CA ASN A 49 15.03 6.38 -18.57
C ASN A 49 15.05 7.55 -19.58
N ILE A 50 16.16 7.71 -20.30
CA ILE A 50 16.27 8.74 -21.35
C ILE A 50 15.16 8.58 -22.40
N SER A 51 14.77 7.37 -22.79
CA SER A 51 13.72 7.18 -23.80
C SER A 51 12.33 7.57 -23.32
N ILE A 52 12.11 7.64 -22.00
CA ILE A 52 10.83 8.03 -21.38
C ILE A 52 10.69 9.55 -21.35
N HIS A 53 11.64 10.26 -20.70
CA HIS A 53 11.53 11.71 -20.43
C HIS A 53 12.47 12.57 -21.29
N GLY A 54 13.43 11.98 -22.00
CA GLY A 54 14.34 12.68 -22.91
C GLY A 54 15.56 13.37 -22.28
N ILE A 55 15.61 13.47 -20.95
CA ILE A 55 16.68 14.15 -20.18
C ILE A 55 17.97 13.34 -20.22
N ARG A 56 19.06 13.98 -20.62
CA ARG A 56 20.40 13.42 -20.73
C ARG A 56 21.31 14.00 -19.67
N SER A 57 22.42 13.31 -19.40
CA SER A 57 23.49 13.81 -18.53
C SER A 57 24.04 15.18 -18.97
N SER A 58 24.02 15.49 -20.27
CA SER A 58 24.40 16.82 -20.80
C SER A 58 23.49 17.95 -20.32
N ASP A 59 22.21 17.66 -20.14
CA ASP A 59 21.18 18.66 -19.86
C ASP A 59 21.24 19.11 -18.40
N VAL A 60 21.68 18.21 -17.51
CA VAL A 60 21.82 18.45 -16.07
C VAL A 60 23.24 18.84 -15.66
N LYS A 61 24.20 18.96 -16.59
CA LYS A 61 25.62 19.14 -16.26
C LYS A 61 25.88 20.32 -15.31
N ASN A 62 25.17 21.44 -15.51
CA ASN A 62 25.29 22.65 -14.71
C ASN A 62 24.11 22.85 -13.75
N ALA A 63 23.21 21.87 -13.66
CA ALA A 63 22.08 21.91 -12.74
C ALA A 63 22.55 21.63 -11.30
N PRO A 64 21.84 22.16 -10.28
CA PRO A 64 22.15 21.85 -8.89
C PRO A 64 21.92 20.36 -8.60
N SER A 65 22.65 19.83 -7.63
CA SER A 65 22.31 18.57 -6.97
C SER A 65 21.05 18.72 -6.12
N LEU A 66 20.45 17.61 -5.72
CA LEU A 66 19.31 17.67 -4.79
C LEU A 66 19.72 18.29 -3.45
N ALA A 67 20.96 18.07 -2.99
CA ALA A 67 21.47 18.68 -1.77
C ALA A 67 21.44 20.21 -1.81
N GLU A 68 21.83 20.80 -2.93
CA GLU A 68 21.83 22.26 -3.13
C GLU A 68 20.41 22.81 -3.29
N PHE A 69 19.50 22.04 -3.91
CA PHE A 69 18.11 22.45 -4.10
C PHE A 69 17.20 22.18 -2.89
N ASN A 70 17.62 21.34 -1.94
CA ASN A 70 16.77 20.81 -0.87
C ASN A 70 16.10 21.89 -0.02
N GLU A 71 16.78 22.99 0.28
CA GLU A 71 16.19 24.08 1.05
C GLU A 71 15.00 24.71 0.28
N GLN A 72 15.20 25.06 -0.99
CA GLN A 72 14.14 25.64 -1.83
C GLN A 72 12.99 24.65 -2.04
N PHE A 73 13.30 23.37 -2.24
CA PHE A 73 12.32 22.30 -2.36
C PHE A 73 11.36 22.25 -1.15
N TRP A 74 11.91 22.22 0.07
CA TRP A 74 11.09 22.14 1.28
C TRP A 74 10.46 23.48 1.67
N GLN A 75 11.09 24.62 1.35
CA GLN A 75 10.46 25.94 1.48
C GLN A 75 9.24 26.07 0.57
N PHE A 76 9.31 25.55 -0.66
CA PHE A 76 8.15 25.50 -1.55
C PHE A 76 7.05 24.62 -0.95
N ILE A 77 7.35 23.41 -0.48
CA ILE A 77 6.31 22.57 0.13
C ILE A 77 5.70 23.21 1.39
N GLY A 78 6.53 23.78 2.27
CA GLY A 78 6.09 24.39 3.52
C GLY A 78 5.33 23.40 4.42
N ASN A 79 4.14 23.79 4.87
CA ASN A 79 3.26 22.96 5.71
C ASN A 79 2.10 22.33 4.91
N ASP A 80 2.13 22.43 3.58
CA ASP A 80 1.07 21.89 2.74
C ASP A 80 1.12 20.36 2.70
N TYR A 81 -0.03 19.75 2.36
CA TYR A 81 -0.05 18.35 1.91
C TYR A 81 0.82 18.18 0.66
N VAL A 82 1.53 17.06 0.57
CA VAL A 82 2.30 16.67 -0.62
C VAL A 82 1.56 15.57 -1.36
N VAL A 83 1.26 15.79 -2.63
CA VAL A 83 0.47 14.87 -3.46
C VAL A 83 1.33 14.30 -4.58
N THR A 84 1.42 12.98 -4.65
CA THR A 84 2.17 12.27 -5.70
C THR A 84 1.25 11.30 -6.42
N HIS A 85 1.61 10.85 -7.62
CA HIS A 85 0.87 9.80 -8.30
C HIS A 85 1.63 8.49 -8.17
N THR A 86 1.19 7.62 -7.25
CA THR A 86 1.93 6.48 -6.69
C THR A 86 2.94 6.88 -5.59
N SER A 87 3.50 5.88 -4.91
CA SER A 87 4.47 6.09 -3.83
C SER A 87 5.91 6.29 -4.33
N TYR A 88 6.17 6.16 -5.63
CA TYR A 88 7.52 6.18 -6.19
C TYR A 88 8.25 7.50 -5.88
N ASP A 89 7.61 8.64 -6.12
CA ASP A 89 8.20 9.97 -5.90
C ASP A 89 8.61 10.19 -4.44
N ARG A 90 7.75 9.78 -3.51
CA ARG A 90 8.06 9.82 -2.07
C ARG A 90 9.28 8.95 -1.75
N THR A 91 9.37 7.76 -2.34
CA THR A 91 10.52 6.87 -2.18
C THR A 91 11.79 7.48 -2.79
N ALA A 92 11.69 8.08 -3.97
CA ALA A 92 12.80 8.73 -4.65
C ALA A 92 13.36 9.90 -3.82
N VAL A 93 12.50 10.82 -3.36
CA VAL A 93 12.89 11.92 -2.47
C VAL A 93 13.56 11.39 -1.21
N SER A 94 12.97 10.38 -0.56
CA SER A 94 13.55 9.78 0.66
C SER A 94 14.92 9.14 0.41
N ARG A 95 15.09 8.42 -0.70
CA ARG A 95 16.36 7.75 -1.05
C ARG A 95 17.43 8.75 -1.43
N ALA A 96 17.07 9.78 -2.19
CA ALA A 96 17.99 10.85 -2.53
C ALA A 96 18.39 11.67 -1.29
N SER A 97 17.47 11.92 -0.34
CA SER A 97 17.82 12.54 0.95
C SER A 97 18.85 11.70 1.72
N ILE A 98 18.66 10.37 1.80
CA ILE A 98 19.63 9.47 2.44
C ILE A 98 20.98 9.52 1.72
N HIS A 99 20.97 9.45 0.38
CA HIS A 99 22.18 9.48 -0.45
C HIS A 99 23.03 10.74 -0.19
N TYR A 100 22.40 11.89 -0.02
CA TYR A 100 23.06 13.17 0.25
C TYR A 100 23.20 13.50 1.75
N ASN A 101 22.90 12.57 2.66
CA ASN A 101 22.90 12.80 4.12
C ASN A 101 22.03 14.00 4.57
N LEU A 102 20.90 14.20 3.90
CA LEU A 102 19.93 15.25 4.21
C LEU A 102 18.94 14.77 5.26
N MET A 103 18.53 15.68 6.15
CA MET A 103 17.50 15.41 7.13
C MET A 103 16.13 15.28 6.46
N ALA A 104 15.47 14.15 6.68
CA ALA A 104 14.11 13.95 6.18
C ALA A 104 13.14 14.94 6.82
N ASN A 105 12.25 15.52 6.02
CA ASN A 105 11.14 16.31 6.55
C ASN A 105 10.07 15.38 7.13
N GLN A 106 10.17 15.13 8.44
CA GLN A 106 9.24 14.24 9.16
C GLN A 106 7.82 14.80 9.28
N LYS A 107 7.60 16.08 8.94
CA LYS A 107 6.29 16.73 9.03
C LYS A 107 5.49 16.67 7.73
N ALA A 108 6.10 16.28 6.62
CA ALA A 108 5.43 16.20 5.33
C ALA A 108 4.32 15.14 5.36
N ILE A 109 3.09 15.56 5.05
CA ILE A 109 1.92 14.67 4.99
C ILE A 109 1.63 14.33 3.53
N TRP A 110 1.72 13.03 3.20
CA TRP A 110 1.67 12.56 1.82
C TRP A 110 0.29 11.98 1.46
N ILE A 111 -0.17 12.29 0.25
CA ILE A 111 -1.37 11.71 -0.37
C ILE A 111 -0.97 11.09 -1.72
N ASP A 112 -1.27 9.80 -1.88
CA ASP A 112 -1.05 9.08 -3.13
C ASP A 112 -2.33 9.16 -3.98
N SER A 113 -2.30 9.97 -5.04
CA SER A 113 -3.44 10.19 -5.92
C SER A 113 -3.83 8.96 -6.73
N ALA A 114 -2.94 7.98 -6.96
CA ALA A 114 -3.31 6.71 -7.56
C ALA A 114 -4.21 5.89 -6.61
N ARG A 115 -3.89 5.87 -5.31
CA ARG A 115 -4.75 5.25 -4.29
C ARG A 115 -6.07 5.99 -4.11
N VAL A 116 -6.08 7.31 -4.28
CA VAL A 116 -7.31 8.13 -4.33
C VAL A 116 -8.14 7.71 -5.53
N THR A 117 -7.55 7.64 -6.73
CA THR A 117 -8.23 7.24 -7.97
C THR A 117 -8.96 5.91 -7.82
N ARG A 118 -8.27 4.89 -7.29
CA ARG A 118 -8.85 3.56 -7.05
C ARG A 118 -10.08 3.56 -6.14
N ARG A 119 -10.16 4.51 -5.21
CA ARG A 119 -11.29 4.65 -4.27
C ARG A 119 -12.37 5.60 -4.77
N ALA A 120 -11.99 6.58 -5.58
CA ALA A 120 -12.87 7.60 -6.12
C ALA A 120 -13.76 7.04 -7.25
N TRP A 121 -13.20 6.21 -8.13
CA TRP A 121 -13.86 5.67 -9.32
C TRP A 121 -13.83 4.14 -9.32
N LYS A 122 -14.99 3.50 -9.54
CA LYS A 122 -15.12 2.04 -9.47
C LYS A 122 -14.39 1.35 -10.62
N GLU A 123 -14.38 2.00 -11.78
CA GLU A 123 -13.75 1.60 -13.03
C GLU A 123 -12.23 1.43 -12.87
N PHE A 124 -11.64 2.16 -11.93
CA PHE A 124 -10.20 2.18 -11.68
C PHE A 124 -9.77 1.44 -10.40
N ASN A 125 -10.68 0.76 -9.70
CA ASN A 125 -10.39 0.13 -8.41
C ASN A 125 -9.26 -0.91 -8.46
N GLU A 126 -9.20 -1.70 -9.54
CA GLU A 126 -8.24 -2.81 -9.68
C GLU A 126 -7.13 -2.53 -10.70
N ARG A 127 -7.41 -1.79 -11.77
CA ARG A 127 -6.47 -1.54 -12.87
C ARG A 127 -6.74 -0.20 -13.57
N GLY A 128 -5.80 0.23 -14.40
CA GLY A 128 -5.96 1.42 -15.24
C GLY A 128 -5.86 2.75 -14.49
N TYR A 129 -5.53 2.74 -13.20
CA TYR A 129 -5.44 3.93 -12.35
C TYR A 129 -4.16 4.76 -12.55
N GLY A 130 -3.33 4.44 -13.55
CA GLY A 130 -2.13 5.21 -13.88
C GLY A 130 -2.49 6.58 -14.45
N LEU A 131 -1.56 7.54 -14.30
CA LEU A 131 -1.83 8.96 -14.50
C LEU A 131 -2.43 9.28 -15.87
N SER A 132 -1.81 8.77 -16.94
CA SER A 132 -2.29 8.98 -18.32
C SER A 132 -3.74 8.51 -18.52
N ASN A 133 -4.09 7.32 -18.04
CA ASN A 133 -5.43 6.75 -18.19
C ASN A 133 -6.49 7.53 -17.42
N ILE A 134 -6.21 7.90 -16.16
CA ILE A 134 -7.17 8.69 -15.38
C ILE A 134 -7.30 10.12 -15.93
N CYS A 135 -6.22 10.72 -16.42
CA CYS A 135 -6.26 12.02 -17.06
C CYS A 135 -7.11 11.98 -18.34
N ALA A 136 -6.95 10.96 -19.18
CA ALA A 136 -7.79 10.75 -20.36
C ALA A 136 -9.28 10.63 -20.00
N HIS A 137 -9.60 9.88 -18.94
CA HIS A 137 -10.98 9.76 -18.44
C HIS A 137 -11.56 11.09 -17.95
N LEU A 138 -10.73 11.94 -17.33
CA LEU A 138 -11.13 13.23 -16.79
C LEU A 138 -11.06 14.37 -17.82
N GLY A 139 -10.59 14.12 -19.05
CA GLY A 139 -10.37 15.15 -20.06
C GLY A 139 -9.23 16.12 -19.70
N ILE A 140 -8.22 15.63 -18.97
CA ILE A 140 -7.03 16.41 -18.61
C ILE A 140 -5.93 16.11 -19.64
N GLU A 141 -5.56 17.12 -20.41
CA GLU A 141 -4.42 17.07 -21.33
C GLU A 141 -3.15 17.55 -20.63
N PHE A 142 -2.04 16.87 -20.91
CA PHE A 142 -0.70 17.19 -20.41
C PHE A 142 0.35 16.48 -21.26
N LYS A 143 1.60 16.98 -21.23
CA LYS A 143 2.73 16.28 -21.84
C LYS A 143 3.28 15.28 -20.83
N HIS A 144 2.98 13.99 -21.03
CA HIS A 144 3.45 12.93 -20.14
C HIS A 144 4.98 12.81 -20.15
N HIS A 145 5.56 12.53 -18.98
CA HIS A 145 7.02 12.42 -18.75
C HIS A 145 7.77 13.76 -18.80
N ASP A 146 7.05 14.83 -18.46
CA ASP A 146 7.66 16.06 -17.94
C ASP A 146 7.21 16.21 -16.49
N ALA A 147 8.15 16.27 -15.54
CA ALA A 147 7.82 16.22 -14.12
C ALA A 147 6.85 17.34 -13.69
N LEU A 148 6.92 18.54 -14.28
CA LEU A 148 6.01 19.61 -13.89
C LEU A 148 4.59 19.36 -14.44
N GLU A 149 4.48 18.94 -15.69
CA GLU A 149 3.20 18.61 -16.32
C GLU A 149 2.51 17.45 -15.58
N ASP A 150 3.27 16.40 -15.23
CA ASP A 150 2.79 15.23 -14.48
C ASP A 150 2.35 15.64 -13.05
N ALA A 151 3.11 16.52 -12.37
CA ALA A 151 2.71 17.08 -11.08
C ALA A 151 1.40 17.88 -11.17
N ILE A 152 1.23 18.74 -12.19
CA ILE A 152 -0.02 19.50 -12.40
C ILE A 152 -1.19 18.56 -12.65
N ALA A 153 -1.01 17.55 -13.51
CA ALA A 153 -2.02 16.54 -13.82
C ALA A 153 -2.44 15.76 -12.56
N CYS A 154 -1.46 15.32 -11.76
CA CYS A 154 -1.68 14.66 -10.47
C CYS A 154 -2.56 15.50 -9.52
N GLY A 155 -2.27 16.81 -9.40
CA GLY A 155 -3.07 17.72 -8.59
C GLY A 155 -4.51 17.87 -9.09
N LYS A 156 -4.70 17.99 -10.42
CA LYS A 156 -6.03 18.04 -11.05
C LYS A 156 -6.84 16.76 -10.79
N VAL A 157 -6.20 15.58 -10.83
CA VAL A 157 -6.84 14.30 -10.48
C VAL A 157 -7.35 14.30 -9.04
N LEU A 158 -6.55 14.76 -8.08
CA LEU A 158 -6.97 14.85 -6.68
C LEU A 158 -8.17 15.79 -6.51
N ILE A 159 -8.16 16.96 -7.17
CA ILE A 159 -9.28 17.91 -7.12
C ILE A 159 -10.55 17.28 -7.67
N ALA A 160 -10.47 16.56 -8.79
CA ALA A 160 -11.59 15.83 -9.37
C ALA A 160 -12.13 14.77 -8.40
N ALA A 161 -11.25 13.99 -7.78
CA ALA A 161 -11.64 12.97 -6.80
C ALA A 161 -12.34 13.57 -5.58
N CYS A 162 -11.83 14.70 -5.07
CA CYS A 162 -12.45 15.42 -3.96
C CYS A 162 -13.86 15.90 -4.31
N LYS A 163 -14.10 16.38 -5.55
CA LYS A 163 -15.45 16.74 -6.02
C LYS A 163 -16.36 15.52 -6.10
N VAL A 164 -15.89 14.42 -6.69
CA VAL A 164 -16.69 13.18 -6.87
C VAL A 164 -17.11 12.57 -5.53
N LYS A 165 -16.21 12.58 -4.53
CA LYS A 165 -16.50 12.01 -3.19
C LYS A 165 -17.00 13.02 -2.17
N SER A 166 -16.98 14.33 -2.49
CA SER A 166 -17.18 15.41 -1.52
C SER A 166 -16.25 15.30 -0.30
N PHE A 167 -14.99 14.93 -0.55
CA PHE A 167 -13.97 14.72 0.47
C PHE A 167 -13.03 15.92 0.58
N THR A 168 -12.61 16.25 1.81
CA THR A 168 -11.45 17.11 2.07
C THR A 168 -10.15 16.33 1.96
N LEU A 169 -9.00 17.04 2.00
CA LEU A 169 -7.68 16.41 2.08
C LEU A 169 -7.53 15.57 3.35
N ASP A 170 -8.07 16.02 4.49
CA ASP A 170 -8.06 15.25 5.73
C ASP A 170 -8.87 13.97 5.60
N ASN A 171 -10.03 14.01 4.93
CA ASN A 171 -10.82 12.81 4.68
C ASN A 171 -10.01 11.80 3.87
N TRP A 172 -9.34 12.23 2.80
CA TRP A 172 -8.46 11.37 2.03
C TRP A 172 -7.28 10.86 2.84
N HIS A 173 -6.58 11.73 3.57
CA HIS A 173 -5.43 11.33 4.39
C HIS A 173 -5.82 10.23 5.39
N ASN A 174 -6.96 10.39 6.07
CA ASN A 174 -7.48 9.39 7.00
C ASN A 174 -7.86 8.08 6.30
N GLU A 175 -8.63 8.16 5.21
CA GLU A 175 -9.06 7.00 4.41
C GLU A 175 -7.86 6.21 3.83
N LEU A 176 -6.81 6.91 3.41
CA LEU A 176 -5.59 6.31 2.87
C LEU A 176 -4.68 5.74 3.97
N SER A 177 -4.73 6.29 5.18
CA SER A 177 -3.95 5.83 6.34
C SER A 177 -4.52 4.58 6.98
N GLN A 178 -5.81 4.29 6.76
CA GLN A 178 -6.40 3.02 7.16
C GLN A 178 -5.76 1.87 6.37
N LYS A 179 -5.30 0.85 7.10
CA LYS A 179 -4.80 -0.39 6.48
C LYS A 179 -5.94 -0.98 5.63
N PRO A 180 -5.71 -1.31 4.35
CA PRO A 180 -6.72 -2.03 3.60
C PRO A 180 -6.99 -3.35 4.33
N LEU A 181 -8.28 -3.61 4.62
CA LEU A 181 -8.71 -4.90 5.14
C LEU A 181 -8.15 -5.99 4.22
N SER A 182 -7.39 -6.92 4.77
CA SER A 182 -6.95 -8.13 4.07
C SER A 182 -8.17 -8.86 3.50
N ARG A 183 -8.00 -9.68 2.45
CA ARG A 183 -9.11 -10.51 1.92
C ARG A 183 -9.79 -11.31 3.04
N PHE A 184 -8.99 -11.78 4.00
CA PHE A 184 -9.45 -12.41 5.23
C PHE A 184 -10.36 -11.50 6.09
N GLU A 185 -10.01 -10.23 6.27
CA GLU A 185 -10.85 -9.28 7.01
C GLU A 185 -12.09 -8.84 6.22
N LYS A 186 -12.01 -8.76 4.89
CA LYS A 186 -13.16 -8.44 4.01
C LYS A 186 -14.24 -9.52 4.01
N LEU A 187 -13.85 -10.78 4.25
CA LEU A 187 -14.79 -11.91 4.33
C LEU A 187 -15.77 -11.81 5.52
N GLN A 188 -15.67 -10.80 6.38
CA GLN A 188 -16.49 -10.63 7.58
C GLN A 188 -16.58 -11.94 8.37
N ILE A 189 -15.43 -12.50 8.74
CA ILE A 189 -15.32 -13.84 9.35
C ILE A 189 -16.19 -14.03 10.58
N ASP A 190 -16.50 -12.95 11.31
CA ASP A 190 -17.42 -12.98 12.44
C ASP A 190 -18.84 -13.46 12.04
N GLU A 191 -19.15 -13.49 10.73
CA GLU A 191 -20.38 -13.96 10.10
C GLU A 191 -20.22 -15.23 9.24
N LEU A 192 -19.00 -15.78 9.06
CA LEU A 192 -18.77 -17.02 8.31
C LEU A 192 -19.20 -18.22 9.15
N LYS A 193 -20.51 -18.45 9.14
CA LYS A 193 -21.15 -19.62 9.72
C LYS A 193 -20.88 -20.86 8.89
N GLY A 194 -20.50 -21.92 9.57
CA GLY A 194 -20.28 -23.22 8.95
C GLY A 194 -21.58 -23.76 8.38
N ASN A 195 -21.48 -24.48 7.26
CA ASN A 195 -22.61 -25.24 6.71
C ASN A 195 -23.14 -26.23 7.78
N PRO A 196 -24.41 -26.12 8.22
CA PRO A 196 -24.96 -27.01 9.26
C PRO A 196 -24.98 -28.49 8.88
N LYS A 197 -24.87 -28.82 7.58
CA LYS A 197 -24.79 -30.19 7.05
C LYS A 197 -23.35 -30.66 6.81
N GLY A 198 -22.36 -29.81 7.08
CA GLY A 198 -20.96 -30.18 6.99
C GLY A 198 -20.57 -31.17 8.09
N SER A 199 -19.62 -32.05 7.81
CA SER A 199 -19.17 -33.04 8.80
C SER A 199 -18.48 -32.46 10.03
N LEU A 200 -17.93 -31.25 9.90
CA LEU A 200 -17.28 -30.54 10.99
C LEU A 200 -18.24 -29.53 11.65
N ALA A 201 -19.55 -29.64 11.36
CA ALA A 201 -20.58 -28.81 11.99
C ALA A 201 -20.50 -28.81 13.52
N GLY A 202 -20.65 -27.62 14.10
CA GLY A 202 -20.56 -27.40 15.55
C GLY A 202 -19.14 -27.12 16.06
N ASN A 203 -18.12 -27.20 15.21
CA ASN A 203 -16.78 -26.77 15.56
C ASN A 203 -16.56 -25.27 15.34
N ILE A 204 -15.80 -24.65 16.24
CA ILE A 204 -15.31 -23.27 16.09
C ILE A 204 -13.80 -23.32 15.87
N ILE A 205 -13.39 -22.97 14.66
CA ILE A 205 -12.02 -23.09 14.18
C ILE A 205 -11.30 -21.74 14.18
N VAL A 206 -10.03 -21.76 14.57
CA VAL A 206 -9.14 -20.60 14.52
C VAL A 206 -7.88 -21.01 13.76
N PHE A 207 -7.40 -20.14 12.88
CA PHE A 207 -6.15 -20.34 12.17
C PHE A 207 -5.03 -19.49 12.78
N THR A 208 -3.84 -20.06 12.91
CA THR A 208 -2.65 -19.34 13.36
C THR A 208 -1.40 -19.81 12.62
N GLY A 209 -0.33 -19.03 12.73
CA GLY A 209 0.92 -19.36 12.08
C GLY A 209 1.01 -18.95 10.62
N ASN A 210 2.08 -19.40 9.97
CA ASN A 210 2.35 -19.25 8.55
C ASN A 210 1.75 -20.42 7.78
N LEU A 211 0.53 -20.22 7.27
CA LEU A 211 -0.17 -21.21 6.45
C LEU A 211 0.36 -21.17 5.01
N SER A 212 0.42 -22.33 4.36
CA SER A 212 0.65 -22.46 2.94
C SER A 212 -0.52 -21.90 2.12
N LEU A 213 -1.75 -22.05 2.62
CA LEU A 213 -2.96 -21.45 2.05
C LEU A 213 -3.16 -20.02 2.53
N SER A 214 -3.79 -19.20 1.68
CA SER A 214 -4.27 -17.90 2.15
C SER A 214 -5.30 -18.12 3.26
N ARG A 215 -5.26 -17.28 4.31
CA ARG A 215 -6.22 -17.41 5.41
C ARG A 215 -7.68 -17.31 4.94
N ALA A 216 -7.92 -16.58 3.85
CA ALA A 216 -9.23 -16.45 3.23
C ALA A 216 -9.72 -17.80 2.67
N ASP A 217 -8.88 -18.48 1.90
CA ASP A 217 -9.24 -19.77 1.30
C ASP A 217 -9.38 -20.85 2.39
N ALA A 218 -8.52 -20.83 3.42
CA ALA A 218 -8.64 -21.73 4.57
C ALA A 218 -9.96 -21.52 5.34
N ALA A 219 -10.39 -20.26 5.52
CA ALA A 219 -11.67 -19.93 6.14
C ALA A 219 -12.87 -20.41 5.30
N GLU A 220 -12.82 -20.21 3.98
CA GLU A 220 -13.87 -20.69 3.07
C GLU A 220 -13.98 -22.23 3.07
N LEU A 221 -12.85 -22.94 3.06
CA LEU A 221 -12.81 -24.39 3.15
C LEU A 221 -13.39 -24.89 4.47
N ALA A 222 -13.01 -24.27 5.59
CA ALA A 222 -13.54 -24.60 6.90
C ALA A 222 -15.05 -24.38 6.99
N ALA A 223 -15.55 -23.24 6.51
CA ALA A 223 -16.98 -22.95 6.53
C ALA A 223 -17.78 -23.92 5.65
N LYS A 224 -17.26 -24.28 4.47
CA LYS A 224 -17.86 -25.33 3.62
C LYS A 224 -17.92 -26.69 4.33
N ALA A 225 -16.85 -27.05 5.05
CA ALA A 225 -16.79 -28.28 5.84
C ALA A 225 -17.68 -28.27 7.09
N GLY A 226 -18.20 -27.10 7.49
CA GLY A 226 -19.16 -26.95 8.59
C GLY A 226 -18.66 -26.19 9.82
N CYS A 227 -17.40 -25.74 9.83
CA CYS A 227 -16.87 -25.00 10.97
C CYS A 227 -17.31 -23.53 10.97
N ASP A 228 -17.63 -23.00 12.15
CA ASP A 228 -17.70 -21.56 12.39
C ASP A 228 -16.26 -21.01 12.51
N VAL A 229 -15.88 -20.06 11.66
CA VAL A 229 -14.52 -19.52 11.65
C VAL A 229 -14.40 -18.32 12.58
N ALA A 230 -13.38 -18.28 13.44
CA ALA A 230 -13.16 -17.20 14.39
C ALA A 230 -11.78 -16.53 14.24
N LYS A 231 -11.70 -15.23 14.51
CA LYS A 231 -10.44 -14.44 14.43
C LYS A 231 -9.41 -14.77 15.50
N GLY A 232 -9.84 -15.34 16.63
CA GLY A 232 -8.98 -15.57 17.78
C GLY A 232 -9.50 -16.66 18.70
N VAL A 233 -8.58 -17.19 19.51
CA VAL A 233 -8.87 -18.27 20.46
C VAL A 233 -9.69 -17.74 21.63
N THR A 234 -10.84 -18.36 21.88
CA THR A 234 -11.78 -18.05 22.96
C THR A 234 -12.19 -19.34 23.69
N LYS A 235 -13.00 -19.23 24.75
CA LYS A 235 -13.59 -20.40 25.43
C LYS A 235 -14.52 -21.24 24.53
N LYS A 236 -14.98 -20.69 23.41
CA LYS A 236 -15.85 -21.41 22.46
C LYS A 236 -15.05 -22.15 21.39
N THR A 237 -13.75 -21.87 21.25
CA THR A 237 -12.89 -22.49 20.24
C THR A 237 -12.78 -23.99 20.52
N THR A 238 -13.03 -24.82 19.50
CA THR A 238 -12.89 -26.27 19.58
C THR A 238 -11.71 -26.78 18.75
N MET A 239 -11.26 -25.99 17.77
CA MET A 239 -10.16 -26.35 16.87
C MET A 239 -9.20 -25.18 16.65
N LEU A 240 -7.90 -25.46 16.70
CA LEU A 240 -6.84 -24.54 16.30
C LEU A 240 -6.00 -25.20 15.19
N VAL A 241 -5.93 -24.58 14.02
CA VAL A 241 -5.05 -25.02 12.92
C VAL A 241 -3.78 -24.18 12.92
N VAL A 242 -2.64 -24.84 12.88
CA VAL A 242 -1.31 -24.26 12.89
C VAL A 242 -0.61 -24.61 11.58
N GLY A 243 0.05 -23.65 10.94
CA GLY A 243 0.83 -23.91 9.72
C GLY A 243 1.90 -24.98 9.93
N ASP A 244 2.10 -25.83 8.93
CA ASP A 244 3.02 -26.99 9.04
C ASP A 244 4.48 -26.56 9.30
N GLN A 245 4.84 -25.38 8.79
CA GLN A 245 6.16 -24.77 8.97
C GLN A 245 6.43 -24.33 10.42
N ASP A 246 5.40 -24.20 11.25
CA ASP A 246 5.51 -23.76 12.64
C ASP A 246 5.58 -24.93 13.64
N LEU A 247 5.55 -26.19 13.15
CA LEU A 247 5.58 -27.40 13.96
C LEU A 247 6.97 -28.01 14.12
N SER A 248 7.99 -27.48 13.44
CA SER A 248 9.38 -27.90 13.65
C SER A 248 9.86 -27.40 15.02
N VAL A 249 9.57 -28.17 16.06
CA VAL A 249 10.22 -28.01 17.38
C VAL A 249 11.68 -28.41 17.20
N LEU A 250 12.61 -27.43 17.21
CA LEU A 250 14.00 -27.53 17.70
C LEU A 250 14.88 -26.28 17.42
N ALA A 251 14.43 -25.25 16.67
CA ALA A 251 15.28 -24.12 16.28
C ALA A 251 14.74 -22.72 16.66
N GLY A 252 14.24 -22.55 17.90
CA GLY A 252 14.15 -21.22 18.53
C GLY A 252 13.12 -20.22 17.98
N HIS A 253 12.19 -20.61 17.12
CA HIS A 253 11.06 -19.74 16.78
C HIS A 253 9.91 -19.87 17.78
N ASP A 254 9.49 -18.72 18.30
CA ASP A 254 8.53 -18.61 19.40
C ASP A 254 7.10 -18.94 18.96
N LYS A 255 6.42 -19.85 19.68
CA LYS A 255 4.99 -20.20 19.46
C LYS A 255 4.14 -18.93 19.32
N SER A 256 3.24 -18.90 18.33
CA SER A 256 2.33 -17.76 18.15
C SER A 256 1.48 -17.48 19.40
N SER A 257 1.09 -16.22 19.62
CA SER A 257 0.25 -15.82 20.77
C SER A 257 -1.07 -16.61 20.84
N LYS A 258 -1.66 -16.96 19.70
CA LYS A 258 -2.88 -17.80 19.63
C LYS A 258 -2.62 -19.25 20.04
N HIS A 259 -1.47 -19.81 19.68
CA HIS A 259 -1.07 -21.16 20.07
C HIS A 259 -0.89 -21.25 21.58
N ARG A 260 -0.10 -20.34 22.17
CA ARG A 260 0.09 -20.27 23.63
C ARG A 260 -1.25 -20.14 24.37
N LYS A 261 -2.14 -19.28 23.87
CA LYS A 261 -3.49 -19.08 24.44
C LYS A 261 -4.36 -20.34 24.35
N ALA A 262 -4.24 -21.14 23.29
CA ALA A 262 -4.96 -22.41 23.19
C ALA A 262 -4.43 -23.43 24.21
N GLU A 263 -3.11 -23.56 24.35
CA GLU A 263 -2.49 -24.43 25.37
C GLU A 263 -2.91 -24.04 26.79
N GLU A 264 -2.95 -22.74 27.10
CA GLU A 264 -3.44 -22.24 28.38
C GLU A 264 -4.90 -22.63 28.66
N LEU A 265 -5.76 -22.61 27.64
CA LEU A 265 -7.16 -23.00 27.77
C LEU A 265 -7.31 -24.52 27.91
N ILE A 266 -6.49 -25.30 27.20
CA ILE A 266 -6.41 -26.76 27.36
C ILE A 266 -5.99 -27.12 28.78
N ALA A 267 -4.97 -26.44 29.32
CA ALA A 267 -4.53 -26.61 30.71
C ALA A 267 -5.64 -26.27 31.73
N LYS A 268 -6.57 -25.38 31.36
CA LYS A 268 -7.78 -25.04 32.14
C LYS A 268 -8.96 -25.99 31.87
N GLY A 269 -8.74 -27.10 31.17
CA GLY A 269 -9.74 -28.15 30.93
C GLY A 269 -10.63 -27.94 29.70
N GLN A 270 -10.33 -26.96 28.83
CA GLN A 270 -11.06 -26.79 27.57
C GLN A 270 -10.65 -27.88 26.57
N LYS A 271 -11.63 -28.42 25.83
CA LYS A 271 -11.38 -29.39 24.76
C LYS A 271 -11.10 -28.65 23.45
N ILE A 272 -9.82 -28.34 23.19
CA ILE A 272 -9.36 -27.73 21.94
C ILE A 272 -8.45 -28.72 21.22
N ASN A 273 -8.81 -29.08 19.99
CA ASN A 273 -7.97 -29.91 19.14
C ASN A 273 -6.99 -29.02 18.35
N ILE A 274 -5.69 -29.25 18.52
CA ILE A 274 -4.65 -28.54 17.76
C ILE A 274 -4.27 -29.42 16.57
N LEU A 275 -4.47 -28.91 15.36
CA LEU A 275 -4.21 -29.61 14.11
C LEU A 275 -3.13 -28.90 13.32
N THR A 276 -2.40 -29.67 12.55
CA THR A 276 -1.50 -29.16 11.50
C THR A 276 -2.32 -28.71 10.29
N GLU A 277 -1.74 -27.91 9.41
CA GLU A 277 -2.42 -27.48 8.18
C GLU A 277 -2.68 -28.67 7.27
N SER A 278 -1.71 -29.58 7.15
CA SER A 278 -1.86 -30.84 6.41
C SER A 278 -2.97 -31.74 6.96
N ASP A 279 -3.09 -31.85 8.29
CA ASP A 279 -4.17 -32.64 8.92
C ASP A 279 -5.54 -32.04 8.64
N PHE A 280 -5.65 -30.71 8.74
CA PHE A 280 -6.88 -29.99 8.40
C PHE A 280 -7.27 -30.22 6.94
N MET A 281 -6.32 -30.13 6.02
CA MET A 281 -6.56 -30.38 4.59
C MET A 281 -7.01 -31.81 4.31
N THR A 282 -6.45 -32.79 5.01
CA THR A 282 -6.88 -34.18 4.91
C THR A 282 -8.34 -34.34 5.36
N GLN A 283 -8.71 -33.74 6.50
CA GLN A 283 -10.08 -33.81 7.03
C GLN A 283 -11.12 -33.17 6.10
N VAL A 284 -10.76 -32.06 5.44
CA VAL A 284 -11.66 -31.38 4.49
C VAL A 284 -11.71 -32.10 3.14
N SER A 285 -10.62 -32.73 2.70
CA SER A 285 -10.52 -33.38 1.38
C SER A 285 -11.12 -34.78 1.33
N SER A 286 -11.18 -35.52 2.44
CA SER A 286 -11.82 -36.85 2.51
C SER A 286 -13.35 -36.84 2.32
N GLN A 287 -13.92 -35.73 1.86
CA GLN A 287 -15.37 -35.49 1.79
C GLN A 287 -15.88 -34.93 0.46
N ASN A 288 -15.00 -34.84 -0.54
CA ASN A 288 -15.39 -34.61 -1.94
C ASN A 288 -15.54 -35.93 -2.67
#